data_AF-A0A397CCR6-F1
#
_entry.id   AF-A0A397CCR6-F1
#
_cell.length_a   1.000
_cell.length_b   1.000
_cell.length_c   1.000
_cell.angle_alpha   90.00
_cell.angle_beta   90.00
_cell.angle_gamma   90.00
#
_symmetry.space_group_name_H-M   'P 1'
#
loop_
_entity.id
_entity.type
_entity.pdbx_description
1 polymer ?
#
loop_
_entity_poly.entity_id
_entity_poly.type
_entity_poly.pdbx_seq_one_letter_code
_entity_poly.pdbx_strand_id
1 'polypeptide(L)' 'MAKKSGRGKSWYPGSVDLLLDITVDVLPLGKNGWEKVERRFNRLAEPKLLPIRDADALKRKFLLLKNHAKPTGDPDCP' A
#
# COMPACT_ATOMS: atom_id res chain seq x y z
N MET A 1 30.53 2.05 4.87
CA MET A 1 29.39 1.13 5.14
C MET A 1 28.12 1.94 5.27
N ALA A 2 27.28 1.98 4.24
CA ALA A 2 26.05 2.78 4.25
C ALA A 2 25.04 2.15 5.23
N LYS A 3 24.77 2.86 6.33
CA LYS A 3 23.78 2.50 7.34
C LYS A 3 22.40 2.53 6.68
N LYS A 4 21.85 1.35 6.34
CA LYS A 4 20.48 1.22 5.84
C LYS A 4 19.55 1.67 6.97
N SER A 5 19.05 2.90 6.84
CA SER A 5 18.01 3.50 7.68
C SER A 5 16.89 2.48 7.89
N GLY A 6 16.47 2.31 9.16
CA GLY A 6 15.63 1.22 9.62
C GLY A 6 14.45 0.93 8.69
N ARG A 7 14.33 -0.32 8.27
CA ARG A 7 13.13 -0.81 7.57
C ARG A 7 11.98 -0.69 8.56
N GLY A 8 11.21 0.39 8.45
CA GLY A 8 9.91 0.49 9.11
C GLY A 8 9.12 -0.79 8.83
N LYS A 9 8.48 -1.33 9.88
CA LYS A 9 7.67 -2.56 9.94
C LYS A 9 7.30 -3.07 8.55
N SER A 10 7.98 -4.14 8.11
CA SER A 10 7.87 -4.68 6.75
C SER A 10 6.42 -4.77 6.31
N TRP A 11 6.12 -4.32 5.09
CA TRP A 11 4.78 -4.49 4.52
C TRP A 11 4.62 -5.95 4.14
N TYR A 12 3.68 -6.63 4.79
CA TYR A 12 3.31 -7.99 4.41
C TYR A 12 2.65 -7.96 3.03
N PRO A 13 2.93 -8.91 2.12
CA PRO A 13 2.33 -8.95 0.78
C PRO A 13 0.80 -8.86 0.82
N GLY A 14 0.15 -9.65 1.69
CA GLY A 14 -1.30 -9.60 1.85
C GLY A 14 -1.85 -8.29 2.43
N SER A 15 -1.02 -7.46 3.09
CA SER A 15 -1.40 -6.08 3.44
C SER A 15 -1.36 -5.15 2.23
N VAL A 16 -0.47 -5.41 1.28
CA VAL A 16 -0.38 -4.62 0.04
C VAL A 16 -1.56 -4.93 -0.85
N ASP A 17 -1.88 -6.22 -1.05
CA ASP A 17 -3.04 -6.64 -1.85
C ASP A 17 -4.34 -6.06 -1.29
N LEU A 18 -4.52 -6.18 0.04
CA LEU A 18 -5.68 -5.60 0.73
C LEU A 18 -5.77 -4.07 0.56
N LEU A 19 -4.64 -3.37 0.61
CA LEU A 19 -4.61 -1.92 0.38
C LEU A 19 -5.04 -1.59 -1.05
N LEU A 20 -4.56 -2.34 -2.06
CA LEU A 20 -4.92 -2.12 -3.45
C LEU A 20 -6.41 -2.38 -3.70
N ASP A 21 -6.94 -3.51 -3.21
CA ASP A 21 -8.37 -3.86 -3.32
C ASP A 21 -9.26 -2.76 -2.74
N ILE A 22 -8.99 -2.34 -1.50
CA ILE A 22 -9.77 -1.29 -0.83
C ILE A 22 -9.63 0.04 -1.58
N THR A 23 -8.45 0.36 -2.09
CA THR A 23 -8.22 1.61 -2.81
C THR A 23 -9.06 1.65 -4.08
N VAL A 24 -9.15 0.54 -4.83
CA VAL A 24 -10.00 0.40 -6.01
C VAL A 24 -11.47 0.60 -5.64
N ASP A 25 -11.94 -0.02 -4.56
CA ASP A 25 -13.33 0.10 -4.09
C ASP A 25 -13.73 1.49 -3.58
N VAL A 26 -12.76 2.34 -3.24
CA VAL A 26 -12.99 3.69 -2.70
C VAL A 26 -12.87 4.76 -3.80
N LEU A 27 -12.54 4.37 -5.03
CA LEU A 27 -12.47 5.32 -6.15
C LEU A 27 -13.86 5.91 -6.50
N PRO A 28 -13.93 7.20 -6.86
CA PRO A 28 -12.83 8.16 -6.89
C PRO A 28 -12.39 8.58 -5.47
N LEU A 29 -11.07 8.56 -5.23
CA LEU A 29 -10.46 9.02 -3.98
C LEU A 29 -10.58 10.54 -3.88
N GLY A 30 -11.72 11.01 -3.37
CA GLY A 30 -11.96 12.42 -3.07
C GLY A 30 -11.16 12.93 -1.86
N LYS A 31 -11.54 14.12 -1.36
CA LYS A 31 -10.85 14.82 -0.26
C LYS A 31 -10.63 13.96 1.00
N ASN A 32 -11.56 13.04 1.28
CA ASN A 32 -11.55 12.13 2.44
C ASN A 32 -11.39 10.65 2.02
N GLY A 33 -10.85 10.39 0.82
CA GLY A 33 -10.71 9.04 0.28
C GLY A 33 -9.82 8.15 1.17
N TRP A 34 -8.68 8.67 1.63
CA TRP A 34 -7.73 7.91 2.43
C TRP A 34 -8.22 7.56 3.83
N GLU A 35 -9.04 8.42 4.45
CA GLU A 35 -9.70 8.10 5.72
C GLU A 35 -10.71 6.95 5.57
N LYS A 36 -11.41 6.87 4.41
CA LYS A 36 -12.28 5.72 4.10
C LYS A 36 -11.47 4.45 3.87
N VAL A 37 -10.34 4.55 3.16
CA VAL A 37 -9.42 3.42 2.94
C VAL A 37 -8.87 2.92 4.27
N GLU A 38 -8.43 3.81 5.15
CA GLU A 38 -7.95 3.48 6.50
C GLU A 38 -9.00 2.73 7.31
N ARG A 39 -10.22 3.27 7.43
CA ARG A 39 -11.30 2.62 8.18
C ARG A 39 -11.60 1.21 7.65
N ARG A 40 -11.67 1.04 6.33
CA ARG A 40 -11.86 -0.29 5.71
C ARG A 40 -10.66 -1.20 5.94
N PHE A 41 -9.44 -0.67 5.80
CA PHE A 41 -8.22 -1.44 5.95
C PHE A 41 -8.10 -1.96 7.37
N ASN A 42 -8.25 -1.10 8.37
CA ASN A 42 -8.16 -1.48 9.77
C ASN A 42 -9.25 -2.48 10.18
N ARG A 43 -10.48 -2.33 9.65
CA ARG A 43 -11.56 -3.32 9.85
C ARG A 43 -11.25 -4.69 9.24
N LEU A 44 -10.60 -4.74 8.09
CA LEU A 44 -10.23 -6.00 7.43
C LEU A 44 -8.88 -6.55 7.89
N ALA A 45 -8.06 -5.70 8.53
CA ALA A 45 -6.75 -6.05 9.09
C ALA A 45 -6.89 -6.87 10.37
N GLU A 46 -7.87 -6.55 11.22
CA GLU A 46 -8.16 -7.23 12.49
C GLU A 46 -8.33 -8.75 12.34
N PRO A 47 -9.25 -9.28 11.50
CA PRO A 47 -9.39 -10.73 11.32
C PRO A 47 -8.17 -11.38 10.64
N LYS A 48 -7.35 -10.60 9.93
CA LYS A 48 -6.14 -11.06 9.24
C LYS A 48 -4.88 -10.91 10.10
N LEU A 49 -5.00 -10.49 11.37
CA LEU A 49 -3.89 -10.18 12.28
C LEU A 49 -2.85 -9.21 11.67
N LEU A 50 -3.30 -8.34 10.76
CA LEU A 50 -2.46 -7.35 10.12
C LEU A 50 -2.30 -6.13 11.04
N PRO A 51 -1.14 -5.46 11.01
CA PRO A 51 -0.95 -4.25 11.79
C PRO A 51 -1.89 -3.14 11.29
N ILE A 52 -2.54 -2.46 12.23
CA ILE A 52 -3.28 -1.21 12.02
C ILE A 52 -2.33 -0.16 11.43
N ARG A 53 -2.82 0.61 10.46
CA ARG A 53 -2.03 1.64 9.77
C ARG A 53 -2.86 2.90 9.56
N ASP A 54 -2.20 4.04 9.68
CA ASP A 54 -2.79 5.34 9.46
C ASP A 54 -3.00 5.62 7.97
N ALA A 55 -3.97 6.47 7.64
CA ALA A 55 -4.27 6.92 6.28
C ALA A 55 -3.01 7.41 5.52
N ASP A 56 -2.12 8.16 6.17
CA ASP A 56 -0.87 8.64 5.57
C ASP A 56 0.12 7.51 5.24
N ALA A 57 0.20 6.48 6.09
CA ALA A 57 1.05 5.32 5.84
C ALA A 57 0.53 4.51 4.64
N LEU A 58 -0.79 4.34 4.54
CA LEU A 58 -1.45 3.69 3.41
C LEU A 58 -1.22 4.47 2.11
N LYS A 59 -1.43 5.80 2.14
CA LYS A 59 -1.17 6.70 1.01
C LYS A 59 0.28 6.65 0.55
N ARG A 60 1.23 6.76 1.49
CA ARG A 60 2.66 6.72 1.18
C ARG A 60 3.04 5.39 0.53
N LYS A 61 2.51 4.26 1.02
CA LYS A 61 2.76 2.95 0.40
C LYS A 61 2.15 2.83 -0.98
N PHE A 62 0.92 3.28 -1.18
CA PHE A 62 0.27 3.28 -2.49
C PHE A 62 1.06 4.13 -3.50
N LEU A 63 1.49 5.33 -3.12
CA LEU A 63 2.33 6.18 -3.96
C LEU A 63 3.69 5.54 -4.25
N LEU A 64 4.29 4.85 -3.28
CA LEU A 64 5.51 4.08 -3.52
C LEU A 64 5.26 2.97 -4.53
N LEU A 65 4.16 2.20 -4.41
CA LEU A 65 3.81 1.14 -5.37
C LEU A 65 3.56 1.70 -6.79
N LYS A 66 2.88 2.85 -6.87
CA LYS A 66 2.66 3.56 -8.14
C LYS A 66 3.98 4.00 -8.80
N ASN A 67 4.92 4.53 -8.02
CA ASN A 67 6.22 4.98 -8.53
C ASN A 67 7.21 3.85 -8.78
N HIS A 68 7.09 2.75 -8.02
CA HIS A 68 7.80 1.49 -8.28
C HIS A 68 7.10 0.69 -9.39
N ALA A 69 6.58 1.41 -10.40
CA ALA A 69 6.21 0.81 -11.66
C ALA A 69 7.39 -0.06 -12.12
N LYS A 70 7.08 -1.28 -12.57
CA LYS A 70 8.05 -2.22 -13.13
C LYS A 70 9.08 -1.48 -13.99
N PRO A 71 10.37 -1.86 -13.99
CA PRO A 71 11.14 -1.69 -15.21
C PRO A 71 10.39 -2.48 -16.29
N THR A 72 9.49 -1.80 -17.00
CA THR A 72 8.71 -2.39 -18.07
C THR A 72 9.57 -2.22 -19.31
N GLY A 73 10.59 -3.07 -19.35
CA GLY A 73 11.38 -3.37 -20.52
C GLY A 73 11.67 -4.84 -20.38
N ASP A 74 10.83 -5.68 -20.96
CA ASP A 74 11.26 -7.00 -21.38
C ASP A 74 12.41 -6.75 -22.38
N PRO A 75 13.67 -7.10 -22.05
CA PRO A 75 14.80 -6.94 -22.98
C PRO A 75 14.79 -8.02 -24.08
N ASP A 76 13.81 -8.94 -24.05
CA ASP A 76 13.65 -10.06 -24.99
C ASP A 76 12.37 -9.87 -25.82
N CYS A 77 12.26 -8.70 -26.45
CA CYS A 77 11.36 -8.52 -27.59
C CYS A 77 12.22 -8.74 -28.85
N PRO A 78 11.97 -9.81 -29.63
CA PRO A 78 12.83 -10.25 -30.74
C PRO A 78 12.95 -9.24 -31.88
#